data_AF-A0A926PKM7-F1
#
_entry.id   AF-A0A926PKM7-F1
#
_cell.length_a   1.000
_cell.length_b   1.000
_cell.length_c   1.000
_cell.angle_alpha   90.00
_cell.angle_beta   90.00
_cell.angle_gamma   90.00
#
_symmetry.space_group_name_H-M   'P 1'
#
loop_
_entity.id
_entity.type
_entity.pdbx_description
1 polymer ?
#
loop_
_entity_poly.entity_id
_entity_poly.type
_entity_poly.pdbx_seq_one_letter_code
_entity_poly.pdbx_strand_id
1 'polypeptide(L)' 'MSQFAPVPVHSSFFTVYLSKHGIELHPGCQDYPNTHVLFSSRSYESAQHFAQIAASIRHLPLKSWVNI' A
#
# COMPACT_ATOMS: atom_id res chain seq x y z
N MET A 1 11.94 17.59 -21.45
CA MET A 1 10.86 17.70 -20.45
C MET A 1 9.86 16.59 -20.74
N SER A 2 9.99 15.41 -20.11
CA SER A 2 9.04 14.32 -20.33
C SER A 2 7.80 14.54 -19.47
N GLN A 3 6.68 14.83 -20.13
CA GLN A 3 5.35 14.79 -19.54
C GLN A 3 4.99 13.33 -19.27
N PHE A 4 4.94 12.93 -18.01
CA PHE A 4 4.30 11.68 -17.62
C PHE A 4 2.79 11.89 -17.68
N ALA A 5 2.14 11.28 -18.67
CA ALA A 5 0.68 11.18 -18.69
C ALA A 5 0.20 10.43 -17.43
N PRO A 6 -0.94 10.81 -16.83
CA PRO A 6 -1.53 10.05 -15.75
C PRO A 6 -1.98 8.69 -16.29
N VAL A 7 -1.25 7.64 -15.92
CA VAL A 7 -1.65 6.26 -16.23
C VAL A 7 -2.94 5.98 -15.46
N PRO A 8 -4.03 5.56 -16.11
CA PRO A 8 -5.24 5.16 -15.39
C PRO A 8 -4.90 3.93 -14.52
N VAL A 9 -4.85 4.13 -13.21
CA VAL A 9 -4.44 3.11 -12.25
C VAL A 9 -5.63 2.16 -12.02
N HIS A 10 -5.87 1.26 -12.98
CA HIS A 10 -6.48 -0.03 -12.64
C HIS A 10 -5.40 -0.86 -11.94
N SER A 11 -5.16 -0.56 -10.67
CA SER A 11 -4.12 -1.14 -9.85
C SER A 11 -4.31 -2.66 -9.80
N SER A 12 -3.52 -3.40 -10.57
CA SER A 12 -3.62 -4.87 -10.63
C SER A 12 -3.08 -5.55 -9.37
N PHE A 13 -2.51 -4.77 -8.45
CA PHE A 13 -1.88 -5.20 -7.22
C PHE A 13 -2.16 -4.16 -6.13
N PHE A 14 -2.05 -4.60 -4.89
CA PHE A 14 -2.14 -3.81 -3.68
C PHE A 14 -0.86 -4.06 -2.87
N THR A 15 -0.25 -3.00 -2.38
CA THR A 15 0.99 -3.10 -1.62
C THR A 15 0.81 -2.49 -0.24
N VAL A 16 1.29 -3.22 0.76
CA VAL A 16 1.34 -2.83 2.16
C VAL A 16 2.73 -2.29 2.44
N TYR A 17 2.79 -1.06 2.92
CA TYR A 17 4.00 -0.34 3.27
C TYR A 17 4.08 -0.14 4.77
N LEU A 18 5.29 -0.11 5.29
CA LEU A 18 5.65 0.46 6.57
C LEU A 18 6.24 1.84 6.35
N SER A 19 5.59 2.88 6.87
CA SER A 19 6.10 4.24 6.89
C SER A 19 6.35 4.71 8.31
N LYS A 20 6.96 5.89 8.48
CA LYS A 20 7.08 6.55 9.79
C LYS A 20 5.72 6.87 10.45
N HIS A 21 4.63 6.84 9.67
CA HIS A 21 3.29 7.17 10.10
C HIS A 21 2.39 5.97 10.37
N GLY A 22 2.86 4.75 10.09
CA GLY A 22 2.12 3.52 10.35
C GLY A 22 2.21 2.51 9.21
N ILE A 23 1.19 1.64 9.16
CA ILE A 23 1.00 0.68 8.06
C ILE A 23 0.09 1.32 7.02
N GLU A 24 0.50 1.29 5.77
CA GLU A 24 -0.24 1.92 4.67
C GLU A 24 -0.56 0.90 3.59
N LEU A 25 -1.82 0.78 3.22
CA LEU A 25 -2.28 -0.05 2.12
C LEU A 25 -2.53 0.85 0.91
N HIS A 26 -1.78 0.62 -0.16
CA HIS A 26 -1.87 1.41 -1.39
C HIS A 26 -2.25 0.55 -2.59
N PRO A 27 -2.97 1.14 -3.57
CA PRO A 27 -3.07 0.57 -4.90
C PRO A 27 -1.73 0.61 -5.63
N GLY A 28 -1.34 -0.51 -6.22
CA GLY A 28 -0.09 -0.66 -6.96
C GLY A 28 1.13 -0.77 -6.06
N CYS A 29 2.31 -0.73 -6.69
CA CYS A 29 3.60 -0.80 -6.01
C CYS A 29 4.44 0.41 -6.45
N GLN A 30 4.21 1.56 -5.83
CA GLN A 30 5.02 2.76 -6.03
C GLN A 30 6.24 2.76 -5.11
N ASP A 31 7.35 3.31 -5.58
CA ASP A 31 8.56 3.47 -4.78
C ASP A 31 8.46 4.78 -3.99
N TYR A 32 7.80 4.73 -2.82
CA TYR A 32 7.66 5.90 -1.96
C TYR A 32 8.91 6.09 -1.10
N PRO A 33 9.51 7.29 -1.09
CA PRO A 33 10.69 7.57 -0.27
C PRO A 33 10.36 7.40 1.22
N ASN A 34 11.26 6.74 1.97
CA ASN A 34 11.12 6.44 3.39
C ASN A 34 9.94 5.50 3.73
N THR A 35 9.60 4.60 2.83
CA THR A 35 8.67 3.50 3.09
C THR A 35 9.36 2.17 2.82
N HIS A 36 8.95 1.13 3.54
CA HIS A 36 9.38 -0.24 3.29
C HIS A 36 8.21 -1.09 2.85
N VAL A 37 8.35 -1.77 1.72
CA VAL A 37 7.36 -2.75 1.26
C VAL A 37 7.37 -3.94 2.21
N LEU A 38 6.21 -4.25 2.80
CA LEU A 38 6.03 -5.43 3.65
C LEU A 38 5.40 -6.60 2.88
N PHE A 39 4.43 -6.30 2.00
CA PHE A 39 3.65 -7.32 1.30
C PHE A 39 2.99 -6.74 0.05
N SER A 40 2.90 -7.52 -1.03
CA SER A 40 2.18 -7.16 -2.25
C SER A 40 1.29 -8.32 -2.69
N SER A 41 0.05 -8.04 -3.07
CA SER A 41 -0.92 -9.04 -3.53
C SER A 41 -1.82 -8.51 -4.64
N ARG A 42 -2.38 -9.41 -5.47
CA ARG A 42 -3.44 -9.06 -6.43
C ARG A 42 -4.83 -9.00 -5.81
N SER A 43 -5.02 -9.59 -4.63
CA SER A 43 -6.28 -9.56 -3.88
C SER A 43 -6.23 -8.45 -2.83
N TYR A 44 -7.26 -7.59 -2.87
CA TYR A 44 -7.45 -6.54 -1.88
C TYR A 44 -7.66 -7.14 -0.48
N GLU A 45 -8.48 -8.18 -0.39
CA GLU A 45 -8.81 -8.85 0.87
C GLU A 45 -7.56 -9.42 1.55
N SER A 46 -6.68 -10.05 0.74
CA SER A 46 -5.41 -10.59 1.24
C SER A 46 -4.47 -9.48 1.74
N ALA A 47 -4.35 -8.39 0.97
CA ALA A 47 -3.51 -7.26 1.34
C ALA A 47 -4.04 -6.52 2.58
N GLN A 48 -5.36 -6.33 2.67
CA GLN A 48 -6.03 -5.73 3.83
C GLN A 48 -5.86 -6.59 5.07
N HIS A 49 -6.07 -7.91 4.97
CA HIS A 49 -5.91 -8.83 6.09
C HIS A 49 -4.48 -8.79 6.63
N PHE A 50 -3.49 -8.85 5.73
CA PHE A 50 -2.08 -8.72 6.12
C PHE A 50 -1.80 -7.36 6.79
N ALA A 51 -2.31 -6.26 6.22
CA ALA A 51 -2.11 -4.92 6.76
C ALA A 51 -2.70 -4.77 8.17
N GLN A 52 -3.86 -5.35 8.44
CA GLN A 52 -4.49 -5.39 9.77
C GLN A 52 -3.65 -6.18 10.79
N ILE A 53 -3.13 -7.34 10.40
CA ILE A 53 -2.24 -8.15 11.24
C ILE A 53 -0.96 -7.36 11.55
N ALA A 54 -0.32 -6.80 10.53
CA ALA A 54 0.92 -6.03 10.67
C ALA A 54 0.73 -4.80 11.57
N ALA A 55 -0.37 -4.08 11.42
CA ALA A 55 -0.73 -2.94 12.26
C ALA A 55 -0.94 -3.36 13.72
N SER A 56 -1.63 -4.47 13.95
CA SER A 56 -1.92 -5.00 15.30
C SER A 56 -0.64 -5.44 16.02
N ILE A 57 0.23 -6.20 15.35
CA ILE A 57 1.50 -6.69 15.93
C ILE A 57 2.43 -5.53 16.30
N ARG A 58 2.44 -4.47 15.48
CA ARG A 58 3.34 -3.32 15.65
C ARG A 58 2.74 -2.20 16.49
N HIS A 59 1.48 -2.31 16.91
CA HIS A 59 0.72 -1.24 17.56
C HIS A 59 0.76 0.08 16.77
N LEU A 60 0.64 -0.01 15.44
CA LEU A 60 0.67 1.14 14.53
C LEU A 60 -0.71 1.36 13.89
N PRO A 61 -1.06 2.60 13.52
CA PRO A 61 -2.30 2.85 12.79
C PRO A 61 -2.22 2.26 11.38
N LEU A 62 -3.37 1.81 10.88
CA LEU A 62 -3.55 1.37 9.49
C LEU A 62 -4.22 2.50 8.69
N LYS A 63 -3.65 2.86 7.53
CA LYS A 63 -4.22 3.80 6.57
C LYS A 63 -4.44 3.11 5.23
N SER A 64 -5.65 3.21 4.68
CA SER A 64 -5.98 2.67 3.36
C SER A 64 -6.13 3.81 2.36
N TRP A 65 -5.40 3.73 1.26
CA TRP A 65 -5.46 4.64 0.11
C TRP A 65 -6.12 4.01 -1.11
N VAL A 66 -6.74 2.85 -0.92
CA VAL A 66 -7.52 2.14 -1.94
C VAL A 66 -8.94 2.72 -1.95
N ASN A 67 -9.33 3.38 -3.04
CA ASN A 67 -10.73 3.72 -3.31
C ASN A 67 -11.37 2.55 -4.07
N ILE A 68 -12.37 1.93 -3.45
CA ILE A 68 -13.17 0.83 -4.00
C ILE A 68 -14.54 1.35 -4.42
#